data_AF-A0A838UAP0-F1
#
_entry.id   AF-A0A838UAP0-F1
#
_cell.length_a   1.000
_cell.length_b   1.000
_cell.length_c   1.000
_cell.angle_alpha   90.00
_cell.angle_beta   90.00
_cell.angle_gamma   90.00
#
_symmetry.space_group_name_H-M   'P 1'
#
loop_
_entity.id
_entity.type
_entity.pdbx_description
1 polymer ?
#
loop_
_entity_poly.entity_id
_entity_poly.type
_entity_poly.pdbx_seq_one_letter_code
_entity_poly.pdbx_strand_id
1 'polypeptide(L)'
;MSIKNKVISTLALSGAVLAFSAAVSAQDATPSTMEKTEKVPKRGGHGDKHKMGGRRGMMHGIELSEAQKTQLKAIHEANKPSESAMSEMRELRMAKRAGTLTADQQTRFAAIKAERKSKHAAVKAQIDSILTADQKQQIETRKVEMKQKMQERRELRKQRKANQTETAKPVAG
;
A
#
# COMPACT_ATOMS: atom_id res chain seq x y z
N MET A 1 21.58 33.08 -30.87
CA MET A 1 20.83 32.64 -32.06
C MET A 1 19.75 31.66 -31.62
N SER A 2 18.51 31.92 -32.02
CA SER A 2 17.27 31.31 -31.54
C SER A 2 16.72 30.42 -32.64
N ILE A 3 16.46 29.13 -32.38
CA ILE A 3 15.69 28.29 -33.30
C ILE A 3 14.64 27.54 -32.49
N LYS A 4 13.43 28.09 -32.59
CA LYS A 4 12.17 27.58 -32.09
C LYS A 4 11.61 26.64 -33.15
N ASN A 5 11.36 25.36 -32.83
CA ASN A 5 10.48 24.52 -33.65
C ASN A 5 9.37 23.96 -32.75
N LYS A 6 8.19 24.57 -32.89
CA LYS A 6 6.91 24.07 -32.38
C LYS A 6 6.30 23.24 -33.50
N VAL A 7 6.07 21.95 -33.27
CA VAL A 7 5.16 21.16 -34.11
C VAL A 7 4.05 20.64 -33.22
N ILE A 8 2.91 21.31 -33.37
CA ILE A 8 1.61 20.93 -32.84
C ILE A 8 1.12 19.80 -33.74
N SER A 9 0.92 18.60 -33.20
CA SER A 9 0.23 17.52 -33.91
C SER A 9 -0.89 16.99 -33.03
N THR A 10 -2.03 17.65 -33.15
CA THR A 10 -3.34 17.22 -32.65
C THR A 10 -3.88 16.13 -33.57
N LEU A 11 -3.87 14.88 -33.12
CA LEU A 11 -4.66 13.83 -33.75
C LEU A 11 -5.70 13.34 -32.74
N ALA A 12 -6.92 13.83 -32.90
CA ALA A 12 -8.10 13.33 -32.23
C ALA A 12 -8.48 11.97 -32.84
N LEU A 13 -8.57 10.92 -32.03
CA LEU A 13 -9.17 9.65 -32.42
C LEU A 13 -10.32 9.34 -31.46
N SER A 14 -11.49 9.71 -31.96
CA SER A 14 -12.83 9.12 -31.82
C SER A 14 -12.96 7.85 -30.99
N GLY A 15 -13.94 7.88 -30.09
CA GLY A 15 -14.27 6.83 -29.14
C GLY A 15 -14.95 5.59 -29.71
N ALA A 16 -14.95 4.55 -28.88
CA ALA A 16 -15.82 3.40 -28.98
C ALA A 16 -16.48 3.19 -27.60
N VAL A 17 -17.78 3.46 -27.53
CA VAL A 17 -18.63 3.12 -26.38
C VAL A 17 -18.96 1.64 -26.49
N LEU A 18 -18.49 0.83 -25.55
CA LEU A 18 -18.95 -0.55 -25.40
C LEU A 18 -20.03 -0.59 -24.32
N ALA A 19 -21.28 -0.75 -24.75
CA ALA A 19 -22.40 -1.09 -23.90
C ALA A 19 -22.30 -2.57 -23.51
N PHE A 20 -22.25 -2.87 -22.21
CA PHE A 20 -22.43 -4.22 -21.68
C PHE A 20 -23.79 -4.32 -21.00
N SER A 21 -24.68 -5.11 -21.61
CA SER A 21 -26.03 -5.40 -21.12
C SER A 21 -26.05 -6.69 -20.28
N ALA A 22 -26.66 -6.56 -19.10
CA ALA A 22 -27.43 -7.50 -18.29
C ALA A 22 -27.03 -8.99 -18.14
N ALA A 23 -26.93 -9.43 -16.88
CA ALA A 23 -27.66 -10.61 -16.41
C ALA A 23 -28.01 -10.47 -14.92
N VAL A 24 -29.32 -10.52 -14.65
CA VAL A 24 -29.91 -10.72 -13.33
C VAL A 24 -29.82 -12.21 -13.00
N SER A 25 -29.45 -12.54 -11.77
CA SER A 25 -29.76 -13.84 -11.18
C SER A 25 -30.24 -13.61 -9.76
N ALA A 26 -31.56 -13.60 -9.61
CA ALA A 26 -32.23 -13.82 -8.35
C ALA A 26 -31.95 -15.27 -7.93
N GLN A 27 -31.35 -15.46 -6.76
CA GLN A 27 -31.40 -16.73 -6.07
C GLN A 27 -32.08 -16.50 -4.72
N ASP A 28 -33.29 -17.03 -4.69
CA ASP A 28 -34.03 -17.46 -3.52
C ASP A 28 -33.10 -18.13 -2.49
N ALA A 29 -33.15 -17.65 -1.26
CA ALA A 29 -32.64 -18.36 -0.10
C ALA A 29 -33.64 -18.18 1.04
N THR A 30 -34.20 -19.31 1.43
CA THR A 30 -35.15 -19.52 2.52
C THR A 30 -34.64 -18.97 3.87
N PRO A 31 -35.51 -18.40 4.73
CA PRO A 31 -35.11 -18.02 6.08
C PRO A 31 -35.05 -19.26 6.98
N SER A 32 -33.83 -19.74 7.26
CA SER A 32 -33.58 -20.76 8.28
C SER A 32 -33.68 -20.16 9.69
N THR A 33 -34.60 -20.72 10.47
CA THR A 33 -34.75 -20.73 11.93
C THR A 33 -33.56 -20.22 12.74
N MET A 34 -33.80 -19.18 13.55
CA MET A 34 -32.88 -18.72 14.59
C MET A 34 -32.93 -19.69 15.77
N GLU A 35 -31.90 -20.51 15.93
CA GLU A 35 -31.62 -21.21 17.18
C GLU A 35 -30.53 -20.46 17.95
N LYS A 36 -30.86 -20.06 19.18
CA LYS A 36 -30.12 -19.11 20.00
C LYS A 36 -29.09 -19.87 20.84
N THR A 37 -27.90 -20.12 20.28
CA THR A 37 -26.79 -20.69 21.05
C THR A 37 -26.13 -19.60 21.91
N GLU A 38 -26.13 -19.82 23.23
CA GLU A 38 -25.47 -18.97 24.22
C GLU A 38 -23.97 -18.81 23.94
N LYS A 39 -23.53 -17.55 23.79
CA LYS A 39 -22.13 -17.19 23.62
C LYS A 39 -21.45 -17.08 24.97
N VAL A 40 -20.55 -18.02 25.25
CA VAL A 40 -19.47 -17.90 26.24
C VAL A 40 -18.68 -16.61 25.97
N PRO A 41 -18.43 -15.74 26.96
CA PRO A 41 -17.65 -14.52 26.77
C PRO A 41 -16.18 -14.89 26.52
N LYS A 42 -15.76 -14.91 25.25
CA LYS A 42 -14.35 -14.85 24.87
C LYS A 42 -13.76 -13.57 25.42
N ARG A 43 -12.94 -13.70 26.47
CA ARG A 43 -12.05 -12.64 27.01
C ARG A 43 -11.38 -11.91 25.85
N GLY A 44 -11.66 -10.61 25.77
CA GLY A 44 -11.21 -9.73 24.71
C GLY A 44 -9.70 -9.55 24.70
N GLY A 45 -9.02 -10.33 23.86
CA GLY A 45 -7.72 -9.95 23.32
C GLY A 45 -7.92 -8.91 22.23
N HIS A 46 -8.14 -7.65 22.62
CA HIS A 46 -8.09 -6.51 21.70
C HIS A 46 -6.62 -6.24 21.35
N GLY A 47 -6.00 -7.19 20.65
CA GLY A 47 -4.70 -7.00 20.03
C GLY A 47 -4.86 -5.97 18.94
N ASP A 48 -4.39 -4.77 19.24
CA ASP A 48 -4.17 -3.65 18.34
C ASP A 48 -4.44 -3.98 16.87
N LYS A 49 -5.61 -3.54 16.38
CA LYS A 49 -5.75 -3.18 14.97
C LYS A 49 -4.76 -2.06 14.72
N HIS A 50 -3.48 -2.42 14.57
CA HIS A 50 -2.49 -1.59 13.93
C HIS A 50 -3.03 -1.33 12.54
N LYS A 51 -3.80 -0.24 12.41
CA LYS A 51 -4.07 0.41 11.14
C LYS A 51 -2.70 0.56 10.51
N MET A 52 -2.40 -0.36 9.60
CA MET A 52 -1.23 -0.34 8.74
C MET A 52 -1.32 0.99 8.02
N GLY A 53 -0.71 2.02 8.61
CA GLY A 53 -0.47 3.33 8.02
C GLY A 53 0.58 3.18 6.91
N GLY A 54 0.36 2.23 6.02
CA GLY A 54 1.18 1.99 4.86
C GLY A 54 0.85 3.08 3.86
N ARG A 55 1.75 4.05 3.71
CA ARG A 55 1.87 5.01 2.59
C ARG A 55 0.69 5.90 2.24
N ARG A 56 -0.53 5.58 2.69
CA ARG A 56 -1.74 6.38 2.50
C ARG A 56 -1.67 7.75 3.17
N GLY A 57 -0.76 7.92 4.14
CA GLY A 57 -0.54 9.21 4.80
C GLY A 57 0.15 10.27 3.92
N MET A 58 0.90 9.88 2.89
CA MET A 58 1.72 10.85 2.14
C MET A 58 0.89 11.77 1.23
N MET A 59 -0.17 11.25 0.63
CA MET A 59 -1.12 12.06 -0.17
C MET A 59 -2.36 12.49 0.62
N HIS A 60 -2.45 12.14 1.90
CA HIS A 60 -3.64 12.44 2.71
C HIS A 60 -3.71 13.94 2.98
N GLY A 61 -4.80 14.59 2.57
CA GLY A 61 -5.00 16.04 2.74
C GLY A 61 -4.31 16.89 1.67
N ILE A 62 -3.92 16.31 0.53
CA ILE A 62 -3.65 17.09 -0.68
C ILE A 62 -4.97 17.21 -1.41
N GLU A 63 -5.37 18.43 -1.73
CA GLU A 63 -6.53 18.66 -2.58
C GLU A 63 -6.19 18.23 -4.00
N LEU A 64 -6.73 17.09 -4.40
CA LEU A 64 -6.65 16.57 -5.76
C LEU A 64 -7.96 16.90 -6.48
N SER A 65 -7.87 17.33 -7.74
CA SER A 65 -9.05 17.46 -8.58
C SER A 65 -9.68 16.09 -8.84
N GLU A 66 -10.96 16.05 -9.20
CA GLU A 66 -11.63 14.79 -9.55
C GLU A 66 -10.98 14.08 -10.75
N ALA A 67 -10.47 14.84 -11.71
CA ALA A 67 -9.68 14.31 -12.81
C ALA A 67 -8.38 13.65 -12.33
N GLN A 68 -7.63 14.31 -11.44
CA GLN A 68 -6.41 13.76 -10.84
C GLN A 68 -6.70 12.50 -10.01
N LYS A 69 -7.79 12.49 -9.23
CA LYS A 69 -8.21 11.31 -8.44
C LYS A 69 -8.52 10.12 -9.35
N THR A 70 -9.23 10.35 -10.45
CA THR A 70 -9.58 9.32 -11.43
C THR A 70 -8.32 8.74 -12.09
N GLN A 71 -7.39 9.60 -12.50
CA GLN A 71 -6.10 9.17 -13.06
C GLN A 71 -5.27 8.39 -12.05
N LEU A 72 -5.21 8.84 -10.80
CA LEU A 72 -4.48 8.13 -9.73
C LEU A 72 -5.08 6.75 -9.46
N LYS A 73 -6.41 6.63 -9.47
CA LYS A 73 -7.10 5.35 -9.33
C LYS A 73 -6.75 4.41 -10.49
N ALA A 74 -6.81 4.90 -11.73
CA ALA A 74 -6.44 4.12 -12.90
C ALA A 74 -4.97 3.64 -12.86
N ILE A 75 -4.03 4.51 -12.47
CA ILE A 75 -2.62 4.15 -12.29
C ILE A 75 -2.48 3.03 -11.24
N HIS A 76 -3.17 3.14 -10.11
CA HIS A 76 -3.11 2.11 -9.06
C HIS A 76 -3.74 0.79 -9.48
N GLU A 77 -4.87 0.82 -10.19
CA GLU A 77 -5.56 -0.38 -10.68
C GLU A 77 -4.72 -1.11 -11.74
N ALA A 78 -4.17 -0.38 -12.69
CA ALA A 78 -3.30 -0.94 -13.73
C ALA A 78 -2.01 -1.56 -13.17
N ASN A 79 -1.55 -1.10 -12.01
CA ASN A 79 -0.32 -1.58 -11.37
C ASN A 79 -0.57 -2.50 -10.17
N LYS A 80 -1.81 -2.97 -9.99
CA LYS A 80 -2.13 -3.90 -8.90
C LYS A 80 -1.44 -5.24 -9.18
N PRO A 81 -0.72 -5.82 -8.20
CA PRO A 81 -0.14 -7.15 -8.37
C PRO A 81 -1.25 -8.20 -8.52
N SER A 82 -1.01 -9.22 -9.34
CA SER A 82 -1.91 -10.37 -9.47
C SER A 82 -1.99 -11.15 -8.15
N GLU A 83 -3.04 -11.95 -7.99
CA GLU A 83 -3.20 -12.81 -6.82
C GLU A 83 -2.07 -13.83 -6.71
N SER A 84 -1.62 -14.38 -7.83
CA SER A 84 -0.46 -15.29 -7.90
C SER A 84 0.84 -14.64 -7.43
N ALA A 85 1.11 -13.41 -7.86
CA ALA A 85 2.29 -12.67 -7.40
C ALA A 85 2.22 -12.33 -5.90
N MET A 86 1.00 -12.15 -5.38
CA MET A 86 0.76 -11.90 -3.96
C MET A 86 0.91 -13.16 -3.11
N SER A 87 0.45 -14.33 -3.59
CA SER A 87 0.62 -15.62 -2.90
C SER A 87 2.09 -16.03 -2.87
N GLU A 88 2.80 -15.95 -4.01
CA GLU A 88 4.23 -16.25 -4.10
C GLU A 88 5.04 -15.38 -3.13
N MET A 89 4.78 -14.08 -3.11
CA MET A 89 5.42 -13.16 -2.17
C MET A 89 5.08 -13.48 -0.70
N ARG A 90 3.87 -14.00 -0.41
CA ARG A 90 3.48 -14.40 0.95
C ARG A 90 4.25 -15.65 1.37
N GLU A 91 4.30 -16.66 0.53
CA GLU A 91 5.02 -17.92 0.77
C GLU A 91 6.50 -17.67 1.03
N LEU A 92 7.17 -16.92 0.15
CA LEU A 92 8.58 -16.56 0.33
C LEU A 92 8.83 -15.77 1.62
N ARG A 93 7.89 -14.93 2.06
CA ARG A 93 8.00 -14.23 3.35
C ARG A 93 7.80 -15.17 4.54
N MET A 94 6.93 -16.16 4.43
CA MET A 94 6.73 -17.17 5.48
C MET A 94 7.98 -18.03 5.60
N ALA A 95 8.49 -18.57 4.50
CA ALA A 95 9.74 -19.33 4.47
C ALA A 95 10.93 -18.51 5.02
N LYS A 96 11.03 -17.24 4.65
CA LYS A 96 12.05 -16.33 5.21
C LYS A 96 11.93 -16.15 6.72
N ARG A 97 10.71 -16.03 7.24
CA ARG A 97 10.47 -15.89 8.70
C ARG A 97 10.73 -17.19 9.45
N ALA A 98 10.44 -18.33 8.83
CA ALA A 98 10.71 -19.65 9.37
C ALA A 98 12.19 -20.05 9.26
N GLY A 99 13.01 -19.29 8.51
CA GLY A 99 14.41 -19.63 8.27
C GLY A 99 14.60 -20.80 7.28
N THR A 100 13.56 -21.18 6.55
CA THR A 100 13.54 -22.33 5.63
C THR A 100 13.69 -21.94 4.16
N LEU A 101 14.18 -20.72 3.89
CA LEU A 101 14.32 -20.21 2.54
C LEU A 101 15.46 -20.94 1.81
N THR A 102 15.17 -21.57 0.67
CA THR A 102 16.21 -22.18 -0.16
C THR A 102 17.00 -21.11 -0.93
N ALA A 103 18.17 -21.48 -1.49
CA ALA A 103 18.98 -20.56 -2.29
C ALA A 103 18.21 -20.02 -3.51
N ASP A 104 17.46 -20.87 -4.20
CA ASP A 104 16.64 -20.47 -5.35
C ASP A 104 15.50 -19.53 -4.93
N GLN A 105 14.85 -19.83 -3.80
CA GLN A 105 13.81 -18.97 -3.22
C GLN A 105 14.38 -17.61 -2.80
N GLN A 106 15.62 -17.56 -2.32
CA GLN A 106 16.30 -16.31 -1.96
C GLN A 106 16.56 -15.45 -3.20
N THR A 107 17.04 -16.06 -4.28
CA THR A 107 17.24 -15.40 -5.58
C THR A 107 15.92 -14.89 -6.14
N ARG A 108 14.87 -15.72 -6.13
CA ARG A 108 13.53 -15.34 -6.57
C ARG A 108 12.95 -14.19 -5.75
N PHE A 109 13.12 -14.24 -4.43
CA PHE A 109 12.68 -13.18 -3.53
C PHE A 109 13.39 -11.85 -3.81
N ALA A 110 14.70 -11.89 -4.07
CA ALA A 110 15.47 -10.72 -4.46
C ALA A 110 15.00 -10.14 -5.80
N ALA A 111 14.76 -10.99 -6.80
CA ALA A 111 14.25 -10.60 -8.12
C ALA A 111 12.89 -9.91 -8.01
N ILE A 112 11.91 -10.50 -7.30
CA ILE A 112 10.59 -9.88 -7.11
C ILE A 112 10.72 -8.54 -6.38
N LYS A 113 11.64 -8.42 -5.41
CA LYS A 113 11.88 -7.15 -4.71
C LYS A 113 12.43 -6.07 -5.65
N ALA A 114 13.36 -6.43 -6.54
CA ALA A 114 13.91 -5.52 -7.54
C ALA A 114 12.84 -5.07 -8.55
N GLU A 115 12.06 -6.01 -9.08
CA GLU A 115 10.95 -5.74 -9.99
C GLU A 115 9.93 -4.77 -9.36
N ARG A 116 9.54 -5.03 -8.11
CA ARG A 116 8.63 -4.15 -7.35
C ARG A 116 9.20 -2.76 -7.14
N LYS A 117 10.51 -2.63 -6.91
CA LYS A 117 11.17 -1.33 -6.77
C LYS A 117 11.10 -0.55 -8.08
N SER A 118 11.38 -1.21 -9.20
CA SER A 118 11.29 -0.62 -10.53
C SER A 118 9.86 -0.17 -10.86
N LYS A 119 8.88 -1.07 -10.72
CA LYS A 119 7.44 -0.77 -10.90
C LYS A 119 7.00 0.40 -10.03
N HIS A 120 7.43 0.42 -8.77
CA HIS A 120 7.11 1.53 -7.87
C HIS A 120 7.71 2.86 -8.34
N ALA A 121 8.93 2.88 -8.87
CA ALA A 121 9.54 4.09 -9.41
C ALA A 121 8.77 4.60 -10.63
N ALA A 122 8.36 3.69 -11.53
CA ALA A 122 7.54 4.03 -12.70
C ALA A 122 6.18 4.61 -12.29
N VAL A 123 5.46 3.95 -11.37
CA VAL A 123 4.20 4.45 -10.80
C VAL A 123 4.38 5.82 -10.17
N LYS A 124 5.45 6.02 -9.40
CA LYS A 124 5.75 7.34 -8.81
C LYS A 124 5.95 8.40 -9.89
N ALA A 125 6.68 8.10 -10.96
CA ALA A 125 6.89 9.06 -12.05
C ALA A 125 5.57 9.43 -12.76
N GLN A 126 4.68 8.46 -12.97
CA GLN A 126 3.34 8.71 -13.52
C GLN A 126 2.53 9.63 -12.59
N ILE A 127 2.54 9.33 -11.28
CA ILE A 127 1.90 10.17 -10.26
C ILE A 127 2.50 11.59 -10.25
N ASP A 128 3.82 11.73 -10.31
CA ASP A 128 4.45 13.05 -10.31
C ASP A 128 4.07 13.85 -11.57
N SER A 129 3.73 13.20 -12.69
CA SER A 129 3.30 13.90 -13.90
C SER A 129 1.89 14.51 -13.81
N ILE A 130 1.01 13.95 -12.96
CA ILE A 130 -0.37 14.46 -12.79
C ILE A 130 -0.49 15.56 -11.74
N LEU A 131 0.53 15.74 -10.89
CA LEU A 131 0.51 16.69 -9.78
C LEU A 131 1.03 18.08 -10.18
N THR A 132 0.42 19.12 -9.60
CA THR A 132 0.90 20.50 -9.74
C THR A 132 2.18 20.74 -8.95
N ALA A 133 2.89 21.85 -9.24
CA ALA A 133 4.10 22.23 -8.51
C ALA A 133 3.83 22.40 -7.01
N ASP A 134 2.74 23.09 -6.64
CA ASP A 134 2.36 23.31 -5.25
C ASP A 134 2.03 22.01 -4.53
N GLN A 135 1.30 21.09 -5.19
CA GLN A 135 1.00 19.76 -4.65
C GLN A 135 2.29 18.95 -4.42
N LYS A 136 3.27 19.02 -5.33
CA LYS A 136 4.59 18.38 -5.16
C LYS A 136 5.35 18.94 -3.97
N GLN A 137 5.33 20.26 -3.79
CA GLN A 137 5.97 20.92 -2.66
C GLN A 137 5.34 20.48 -1.34
N GLN A 138 4.01 20.42 -1.26
CA GLN A 138 3.31 19.91 -0.07
C GLN A 138 3.71 18.45 0.25
N ILE A 139 3.86 17.59 -0.77
CA ILE A 139 4.32 16.21 -0.59
C ILE A 139 5.72 16.15 0.00
N GLU A 140 6.66 16.94 -0.52
CA GLU A 140 8.05 16.93 -0.04
C GLU A 140 8.15 17.50 1.39
N THR A 141 7.40 18.55 1.73
CA THR A 141 7.32 19.04 3.13
C THR A 141 6.83 17.94 4.06
N ARG A 142 5.70 17.29 3.74
CA ARG A 142 5.16 16.19 4.54
C ARG A 142 6.10 15.00 4.65
N LYS A 143 6.89 14.74 3.60
CA LYS A 143 7.91 13.67 3.61
C LYS A 143 9.00 13.96 4.63
N VAL A 144 9.43 15.22 4.76
CA VAL A 144 10.41 15.63 5.76
C VAL A 144 9.83 15.47 7.17
N GLU A 145 8.62 15.99 7.42
CA GLU A 145 7.92 15.84 8.70
C GLU A 145 7.72 14.36 9.09
N MET A 146 7.29 13.53 8.14
CA MET A 146 7.14 12.10 8.36
C MET A 146 8.46 11.40 8.67
N LYS A 147 9.57 11.82 8.06
CA LYS A 147 10.91 11.28 8.37
C LYS A 147 11.32 11.63 9.80
N GLN A 148 11.12 12.87 10.23
CA GLN A 148 11.40 13.32 11.60
C GLN A 148 10.58 12.51 12.60
N LYS A 149 9.25 12.46 12.41
CA LYS A 149 8.35 11.67 13.26
C LYS A 149 8.69 10.19 13.30
N MET A 150 9.21 9.63 12.20
CA MET A 150 9.68 8.24 12.15
C MET A 150 10.95 8.05 12.99
N GLN A 151 11.89 9.00 12.94
CA GLN A 151 13.12 8.98 13.73
C GLN A 151 12.81 9.05 15.23
N GLU A 152 11.99 10.01 15.66
CA GLU A 152 11.53 10.14 17.04
C GLU A 152 10.86 8.85 17.56
N ARG A 153 9.94 8.28 16.76
CA ARG A 153 9.30 7.00 17.10
C ARG A 153 10.30 5.86 17.20
N ARG A 154 11.35 5.87 16.39
CA ARG A 154 12.41 4.86 16.44
C ARG A 154 13.23 4.99 17.72
N GLU A 155 13.55 6.21 18.14
CA GLU A 155 14.27 6.50 19.38
C GLU A 155 13.45 6.13 20.61
N LEU A 156 12.18 6.53 20.65
CA LEU A 156 11.27 6.15 21.74
C LEU A 156 11.15 4.63 21.87
N ARG A 157 11.11 3.91 20.73
CA ARG A 157 11.12 2.44 20.73
C ARG A 157 12.43 1.85 21.26
N LYS A 158 13.58 2.48 20.99
CA LYS A 158 14.87 2.04 21.55
C LYS A 158 14.89 2.26 23.06
N GLN A 159 14.48 3.44 23.53
CA GLN A 159 14.42 3.77 24.96
C GLN A 159 13.49 2.81 25.72
N ARG A 160 12.29 2.55 25.20
CA ARG A 160 11.35 1.58 25.80
C ARG A 160 11.95 0.18 25.92
N LYS A 161 12.69 -0.27 24.90
CA LYS A 161 13.38 -1.57 24.93
C LYS A 161 14.51 -1.59 25.96
N ALA A 162 15.30 -0.52 26.05
CA ALA A 162 16.36 -0.39 27.04
C ALA A 162 15.79 -0.45 28.46
N ASN A 163 14.78 0.37 28.77
CA ASN A 163 14.16 0.40 30.09
C ASN A 163 13.52 -0.96 30.47
N GLN A 164 12.89 -1.66 29.53
CA GLN A 164 12.36 -3.01 29.76
C GLN A 164 13.45 -4.04 30.07
N THR A 165 14.64 -3.88 29.48
CA THR A 165 15.77 -4.79 29.72
C THR A 165 16.42 -4.52 31.07
N GLU A 166 16.42 -3.26 31.53
CA GLU A 166 16.92 -2.87 32.86
C GLU A 166 16.00 -3.30 33.99
N THR A 167 14.68 -3.15 33.84
CA THR A 167 13.70 -3.60 34.86
C THR A 167 13.56 -5.13 34.93
N ALA A 168 14.01 -5.86 33.92
CA ALA A 168 13.94 -7.32 33.85
C ALA A 168 15.20 -8.04 34.36
N LYS A 169 16.24 -7.31 34.81
CA LYS A 169 17.33 -7.93 35.59
C LYS A 169 16.78 -8.22 36.99
N PRO A 170 16.56 -9.49 37.38
CA PRO A 170 16.16 -9.79 38.75
C PRO A 170 17.27 -9.38 39.69
N VAL A 171 16.89 -8.83 40.84
CA VAL A 171 17.76 -8.69 42.01
C VAL A 171 18.23 -10.10 42.34
N ALA A 172 19.44 -10.45 41.91
CA ALA A 172 20.14 -11.64 42.39
C ALA A 172 20.56 -11.32 43.83
N GLY A 173 19.66 -11.65 44.76
CA GLY A 173 19.92 -11.74 46.20
C GLY A 173 20.05 -13.19 46.58
#